data_AF-K1Y3Z3-F1
#
_entry.id   AF-K1Y3Z3-F1
#
_cell.length_a   1.000
_cell.length_b   1.000
_cell.length_c   1.000
_cell.angle_alpha   90.00
_cell.angle_beta   90.00
_cell.angle_gamma   90.00
#
_symmetry.space_group_name_H-M   'P 1'
#
loop_
_entity.id
_entity.type
_entity.pdbx_description
1 polymer ?
#
loop_
_entity_poly.entity_id
_entity_poly.type
_entity_poly.pdbx_seq_one_letter_code
_entity_poly.pdbx_strand_id
1 'polypeptide(L)' 'MDKFIVTAALTGAIHTPTMSPYLPITPDQLAEEARRAREAGAAIVHVHGRDPI' A
#
# COMPACT_ATOMS: atom_id res chain seq x y z
N MET A 1 3.13 21.79 -17.59
CA MET A 1 3.41 20.65 -16.70
C MET A 1 2.31 19.64 -16.94
N ASP A 2 2.66 18.49 -17.49
CA ASP A 2 1.66 17.47 -17.84
C ASP A 2 1.30 16.65 -16.60
N LYS A 3 0.04 16.23 -16.50
CA LYS A 3 -0.40 15.35 -15.41
C LYS A 3 0.14 13.95 -15.67
N PHE A 4 0.72 13.33 -14.64
CA PHE A 4 1.15 11.94 -14.69
C PHE A 4 0.39 11.12 -13.64
N ILE A 5 0.14 9.84 -13.95
CA ILE A 5 -0.55 8.93 -13.03
C ILE A 5 0.50 8.16 -12.23
N VAL A 6 0.48 8.34 -10.92
CA VAL A 6 1.30 7.57 -9.99
C VAL A 6 0.44 6.51 -9.32
N THR A 7 0.86 5.25 -9.42
CA THR A 7 0.22 4.11 -8.75
C THR A 7 1.08 3.65 -7.58
N ALA A 8 0.48 3.47 -6.40
CA ALA A 8 1.16 2.93 -5.22
C ALA A 8 0.71 1.48 -4.97
N ALA A 9 1.63 0.52 -5.05
CA ALA A 9 1.41 -0.88 -4.67
C ALA A 9 1.93 -1.10 -3.24
N LEU A 10 1.02 -1.32 -2.29
CA LEU A 10 1.33 -1.14 -0.87
C LEU A 10 1.89 -2.40 -0.19
N THR A 11 1.44 -3.59 -0.58
CA THR A 11 1.77 -4.84 0.13
C THR A 11 2.20 -5.99 -0.78
N GLY A 12 1.50 -6.21 -1.89
CA GLY A 12 1.76 -7.33 -2.80
C GLY A 12 1.60 -8.70 -2.13
N ALA A 13 2.13 -9.74 -2.79
CA ALA A 13 2.11 -11.13 -2.31
C ALA A 13 3.50 -11.76 -2.15
N ILE A 14 4.57 -11.01 -2.45
CA ILE A 14 5.95 -11.54 -2.49
C ILE A 14 6.68 -11.34 -1.15
N HIS A 15 6.72 -10.11 -0.64
CA HIS A 15 7.38 -9.85 0.64
C HIS A 15 6.60 -10.48 1.81
N THR A 16 7.34 -10.94 2.82
CA THR A 16 6.78 -11.52 4.06
C THR A 16 6.96 -10.55 5.23
N PRO A 17 6.13 -10.66 6.30
CA PRO A 17 6.21 -9.74 7.45
C PRO A 17 7.57 -9.74 8.15
N THR A 18 8.34 -10.82 8.04
CA THR A 18 9.69 -10.95 8.59
C THR A 18 10.74 -10.12 7.85
N MET A 19 10.45 -9.64 6.64
CA MET A 19 11.39 -8.83 5.85
C MET A 19 11.34 -7.35 6.21
N SER A 20 10.21 -6.87 6.75
CA SER A 20 10.05 -5.48 7.17
C SER A 20 8.89 -5.34 8.16
N PRO A 21 9.10 -4.65 9.29
CA PRO A 21 8.00 -4.33 10.21
C PRO A 21 7.01 -3.31 9.62
N TYR A 22 7.34 -2.69 8.49
CA TYR A 22 6.50 -1.69 7.82
C TYR A 22 5.60 -2.28 6.73
N LEU A 23 5.66 -3.59 6.48
CA LEU A 23 4.78 -4.24 5.52
C LEU A 23 3.34 -4.27 6.08
N PRO A 24 2.35 -3.60 5.46
CA PRO A 24 0.98 -3.63 5.96
C PRO A 24 0.37 -5.02 5.73
N ILE A 25 -0.18 -5.60 6.80
CA ILE A 25 -0.77 -6.95 6.82
C ILE A 25 -2.26 -6.95 7.19
N THR A 26 -2.71 -6.02 8.03
CA THR A 26 -4.13 -5.92 8.41
C THR A 26 -4.90 -4.99 7.47
N PRO A 27 -6.24 -5.14 7.37
CA PRO A 27 -7.07 -4.20 6.60
C PRO A 27 -6.89 -2.73 7.03
N ASP A 28 -6.80 -2.46 8.32
CA ASP A 28 -6.65 -1.10 8.85
C ASP A 28 -5.28 -0.49 8.49
N GLN A 29 -4.21 -1.28 8.57
CA GLN A 29 -2.88 -0.84 8.12
C GLN A 29 -2.89 -0.51 6.63
N LEU A 30 -3.55 -1.34 5.81
CA LEU A 30 -3.62 -1.12 4.36
C LEU A 30 -4.45 0.13 4.01
N ALA A 31 -5.55 0.37 4.72
CA ALA A 31 -6.37 1.56 4.56
C ALA A 31 -5.61 2.85 4.93
N GLU A 32 -4.84 2.80 6.03
CA GLU A 32 -4.02 3.93 6.45
C GLU A 32 -2.88 4.22 5.48
N GLU A 33 -2.20 3.19 4.98
CA GLU A 33 -1.17 3.36 3.94
C GLU A 33 -1.77 3.90 2.62
N ALA A 34 -2.98 3.46 2.25
CA ALA A 34 -3.67 3.99 1.08
C ALA A 34 -4.01 5.48 1.23
N ARG A 35 -4.46 5.90 2.43
CA ARG A 35 -4.71 7.31 2.76
C ARG A 35 -3.42 8.12 2.65
N ARG A 36 -2.33 7.65 3.27
CA ARG A 36 -1.01 8.30 3.21
C ARG A 36 -0.50 8.43 1.77
N ALA A 37 -0.61 7.37 0.97
CA ALA A 37 -0.20 7.40 -0.44
C ALA A 37 -1.01 8.43 -1.24
N ARG A 38 -2.32 8.51 -1.01
CA ARG A 38 -3.18 9.51 -1.64
C ARG A 38 -2.78 10.94 -1.24
N GLU A 39 -2.53 11.20 0.03
CA GLU A 39 -2.10 12.51 0.52
C GLU A 39 -0.73 12.92 -0.03
N ALA A 40 0.15 11.95 -0.29
CA ALA A 40 1.43 12.16 -0.96
C ALA A 40 1.33 12.36 -2.49
N GLY A 41 0.13 12.22 -3.08
CA GLY A 41 -0.12 12.48 -4.49
C GLY A 41 -0.28 11.24 -5.39
N ALA A 42 -0.40 10.04 -4.81
CA ALA A 42 -0.76 8.86 -5.60
C ALA A 42 -2.18 9.01 -6.16
N ALA A 43 -2.33 8.76 -7.46
CA ALA A 43 -3.62 8.80 -8.16
C ALA A 43 -4.38 7.47 -8.04
N ILE A 44 -3.65 6.36 -7.88
CA ILE A 44 -4.18 4.99 -7.81
C ILE A 44 -3.48 4.23 -6.69
N VAL A 45 -4.22 3.39 -5.98
CA VAL A 45 -3.68 2.40 -5.04
C VAL A 45 -3.98 1.01 -5.58
N HIS A 46 -2.94 0.17 -5.67
CA HIS A 46 -3.03 -1.24 -6.03
C HIS A 46 -3.05 -2.10 -4.77
N VAL A 47 -4.07 -2.95 -4.65
CA VAL A 47 -4.44 -3.61 -3.38
C VAL A 47 -4.32 -5.13 -3.50
N HIS A 48 -3.69 -5.75 -2.51
CA HIS A 48 -3.75 -7.18 -2.23
C HIS A 48 -4.26 -7.38 -0.81
N GLY A 49 -5.18 -8.32 -0.61
CA GLY A 49 -5.56 -8.78 0.73
C GLY A 49 -4.50 -9.74 1.29
N ARG A 50 -4.33 -9.72 2.62
CA ARG A 50 -3.55 -10.71 3.37
C ARG A 50 -4.41 -11.27 4.48
N ASP A 51 -4.08 -12.49 4.92
CA ASP A 51 -4.69 -13.10 6.10
C ASP A 51 -4.07 -12.49 7.36
N PRO A 52 -4.85 -11.81 8.23
CA PRO A 52 -4.33 -11.23 9.46
C PRO A 52 -4.02 -12.34 10.47
N ILE A 53 -2.73 -12.48 10.80
CA ILE A 53 -2.22 -13.42 11.81
C ILE A 53 -2.26 -12.78 13.19
#